data_AF-A0A656Z5K4-F1
#
_entry.id   AF-A0A656Z5K4-F1
#
_cell.length_a   1.000
_cell.length_b   1.000
_cell.length_c   1.000
_cell.angle_alpha   90.00
_cell.angle_beta   90.00
_cell.angle_gamma   90.00
#
_symmetry.space_group_name_H-M   'P 1'
#
loop_
_entity.id
_entity.type
_entity.pdbx_description
1 polymer ?
#
loop_
_entity_poly.entity_id
_entity_poly.type
_entity_poly.pdbx_seq_one_letter_code
_entity_poly.pdbx_strand_id
1 'polypeptide(L)' 'MTLSFDPKTLELPVYHFIGGERLDATGGLEIHRPSDGNLYTSCPIADEMLVDRPSKAPRKP' A
#
# COMPACT_ATOMS: atom_id res chain seq x y z
N MET A 1 -19.47 -24.80 1.89
CA MET A 1 -19.10 -23.81 2.93
C MET A 1 -19.20 -22.44 2.28
N THR A 2 -20.13 -21.59 2.74
CA THR A 2 -20.15 -20.19 2.35
C THR A 2 -19.19 -19.45 3.28
N LEU A 3 -18.08 -18.93 2.74
CA LEU A 3 -17.21 -18.05 3.50
C LEU A 3 -18.02 -16.81 3.88
N SER A 4 -18.14 -16.53 5.18
CA SER A 4 -18.85 -15.34 5.70
C SER A 4 -18.10 -14.03 5.38
N PHE A 5 -16.92 -14.12 4.79
CA PHE A 5 -16.05 -13.01 4.44
C PHE A 5 -15.83 -13.00 2.94
N ASP A 6 -16.14 -11.86 2.30
CA ASP A 6 -15.85 -11.62 0.90
C ASP A 6 -14.72 -10.57 0.80
N PRO A 7 -13.49 -10.96 0.40
CA PRO A 7 -12.39 -10.00 0.24
C PRO A 7 -12.66 -8.95 -0.85
N LYS A 8 -13.62 -9.19 -1.75
CA LYS A 8 -13.98 -8.24 -2.82
C LYS A 8 -14.73 -7.02 -2.31
N THR A 9 -15.31 -7.08 -1.10
CA THR A 9 -16.06 -5.96 -0.52
C THR A 9 -15.16 -4.97 0.22
N LEU A 10 -13.85 -5.20 0.23
CA LEU A 10 -12.91 -4.41 1.02
C LEU A 10 -12.22 -3.36 0.14
N GLU A 11 -12.48 -2.09 0.44
CA GLU A 11 -11.70 -0.98 -0.11
C GLU A 11 -10.53 -0.69 0.83
N LEU A 12 -9.31 -0.95 0.35
CA LEU A 12 -8.11 -0.69 1.12
C LEU A 12 -7.40 0.55 0.59
N PRO A 13 -7.08 1.52 1.46
CA PRO A 13 -6.43 2.73 1.02
C PRO A 13 -4.99 2.44 0.60
N VAL A 14 -4.59 3.04 -0.52
CA VAL A 14 -3.27 2.86 -1.12
C VAL A 14 -2.52 4.19 -1.02
N TYR A 15 -1.47 4.23 -0.22
CA TYR A 15 -0.65 5.42 -0.02
C TYR A 15 0.73 5.03 0.51
N HIS A 16 1.70 5.92 0.36
CA HIS A 16 2.94 5.84 1.14
C HIS A 16 2.70 6.40 2.54
N PHE A 17 3.21 5.71 3.57
CA PHE A 17 3.15 6.19 4.94
C PHE A 17 4.55 6.55 5.42
N ILE A 18 4.84 7.85 5.51
CA ILE A 18 6.19 8.35 5.79
C ILE A 18 6.12 9.39 6.91
N GLY A 19 6.86 9.16 7.99
CA GLY A 19 6.98 10.14 9.09
C GLY A 19 5.67 10.50 9.78
N GLY A 20 4.66 9.62 9.76
CA GLY A 20 3.34 9.86 10.35
C GLY A 20 2.31 10.45 9.39
N GLU A 21 2.69 10.74 8.14
CA GLU A 21 1.81 11.30 7.12
C GLU A 21 1.46 10.25 6.07
N ARG A 22 0.21 10.29 5.56
CA ARG A 22 -0.24 9.53 4.39
C ARG A 22 0.00 10.37 3.16
N LEU A 23 0.63 9.80 2.15
CA LEU A 23 0.96 10.46 0.90
C LEU A 23 0.32 9.67 -0.23
N ASP A 24 -0.64 10.29 -0.91
CA ASP A 24 -1.22 9.73 -2.12
C ASP A 24 -0.12 9.47 -3.13
N ALA A 25 -0.23 8.33 -3.80
CA ALA A 25 0.77 7.87 -4.73
C ALA A 25 0.09 7.42 -6.03
N THR A 26 0.68 7.83 -7.15
CA THR A 26 0.18 7.52 -8.48
C THR A 26 1.09 6.51 -9.17
N GLY A 27 0.48 5.54 -9.86
CA GLY A 27 1.20 4.43 -10.45
C GLY A 27 1.49 3.32 -9.45
N GLY A 28 1.91 2.16 -9.93
CA GLY A 28 2.25 1.06 -9.04
C GLY A 28 2.46 -0.27 -9.72
N LEU A 29 3.00 -1.21 -8.95
CA LEU A 29 3.14 -2.61 -9.32
C LEU A 29 1.83 -3.33 -9.04
N GLU A 30 1.26 -4.00 -10.03
CA GLU A 30 0.09 -4.83 -9.84
C GLU A 30 0.38 -5.94 -8.81
N ILE A 31 -0.42 -5.97 -7.74
CA ILE A 31 -0.42 -7.04 -6.76
C ILE A 31 -1.57 -7.98 -7.08
N HIS A 32 -1.27 -9.27 -7.12
CA HIS A 32 -2.27 -10.33 -7.25
C HIS A 32 -2.40 -11.09 -5.95
N ARG A 33 -3.64 -11.45 -5.58
CA ARG A 33 -3.89 -12.24 -4.37
C ARG A 33 -3.30 -13.65 -4.55
N PRO A 34 -2.43 -14.13 -3.64
CA PRO A 34 -1.78 -15.43 -3.82
C PRO A 34 -2.75 -16.62 -3.86
N SER A 35 -3.95 -16.48 -3.28
CA SER A 35 -4.94 -17.54 -3.18
C SER A 35 -5.70 -17.82 -4.47
N ASP A 36 -5.92 -16.80 -5.31
CA ASP A 36 -6.81 -16.91 -6.48
C ASP A 36 -6.31 -16.15 -7.72
N GLY A 37 -5.13 -15.51 -7.65
CA GLY A 37 -4.50 -14.81 -8.77
C GLY A 37 -5.21 -13.54 -9.20
N ASN A 38 -6.31 -13.16 -8.55
CA ASN A 38 -7.06 -11.97 -8.93
C ASN A 38 -6.27 -10.70 -8.59
N LEU A 39 -6.38 -9.67 -9.45
CA LEU A 39 -5.82 -8.35 -9.17
C LEU A 39 -6.40 -7.84 -7.85
N TYR A 40 -5.51 -7.42 -6.97
CA TYR A 40 -5.84 -6.89 -5.66
C TYR A 40 -5.81 -5.37 -5.68
N THR A 41 -4.67 -4.80 -6.05
CA THR A 41 -4.43 -3.35 -6.12
C THR A 41 -3.11 -3.08 -6.83
N SER A 42 -2.78 -1.80 -7.04
CA SER A 42 -1.47 -1.35 -7.52
C SER A 42 -0.64 -0.84 -6.34
N CYS A 43 0.47 -1.52 -6.02
CA CYS A 43 1.41 -1.11 -5.00
C CYS A 43 2.16 0.15 -5.44
N PRO A 44 2.08 1.27 -4.72
CA PRO A 44 2.73 2.48 -5.14
C PRO A 44 4.25 2.33 -5.06
N ILE A 45 4.94 2.85 -6.06
CA ILE A 45 6.40 2.79 -6.16
C ILE A 45 6.95 4.14 -5.73
N ALA A 46 7.76 4.14 -4.67
CA ALA A 46 8.45 5.34 -4.22
C ALA A 46 9.65 5.62 -5.12
N ASP A 47 9.77 6.85 -5.59
CA ASP A 47 10.97 7.32 -6.28
C ASP A 47 12.08 7.71 -5.28
N GLU A 48 13.28 7.98 -5.80
CA GLU A 48 14.46 8.33 -5.00
C GLU A 48 14.19 9.58 -4.12
N MET A 49 13.47 10.57 -4.66
CA MET A 49 13.13 11.79 -3.92
C MET A 49 12.20 11.52 -2.73
N LEU A 50 11.25 10.60 -2.91
CA LEU A 50 10.31 10.22 -1.86
C LEU A 50 10.98 9.37 -0.78
N VAL A 51 11.93 8.51 -1.16
CA VAL A 51 12.73 7.71 -0.23
C VAL A 51 13.66 8.59 0.61
N ASP A 52 14.26 9.61 0.01
CA ASP A 52 15.15 10.56 0.70
C ASP A 52 14.39 11.60 1.54
N ARG A 53 13.05 11.62 1.46
CA ARG A 53 12.24 12.56 2.23
C ARG A 53 12.49 12.36 3.74
N PRO A 54 12.86 13.43 4.47
CA PRO A 54 13.09 13.34 5.90
C PRO A 54 11.80 12.96 6.62
N SER A 55 11.82 11.83 7.32
CA SER A 55 10.72 11.42 8.19
C SER A 55 10.72 12.28 9.45
N LYS A 56 9.57 12.86 9.81
CA LYS A 56 9.41 13.59 11.10
C LYS A 56 9.40 12.66 12.32
N ALA A 57 9.38 11.35 12.11
CA ALA A 57 9.36 10.36 13.18
C ALA A 57 10.75 10.26 13.85
N PRO A 58 10.82 10.11 15.18
CA PRO A 58 12.09 9.87 15.86
C PRO A 58 12.69 8.57 15.35
N ARG A 59 13.96 8.60 14.91
CA ARG A 59 14.71 7.36 14.64
C ARG A 59 14.81 6.60 15.96
N LYS A 60 14.42 5.32 15.94
CA LYS A 60 14.76 4.42 17.04
C LYS A 60 16.29 4.36 17.16
N PRO A 61 16.83 4.40 18.38
CA PRO A 61 18.27 4.32 18.62
C PRO A 61 18.86 2.99 18.13
#